data_AF-A0A939A0Z0-F1
#
_entry.id   AF-A0A939A0Z0-F1
#
_cell.length_a   1.000
_cell.length_b   1.000
_cell.length_c   1.000
_cell.angle_alpha   90.00
_cell.angle_beta   90.00
_cell.angle_gamma   90.00
#
_symmetry.space_group_name_H-M   'P 1'
#
loop_
_entity.id
_entity.type
_entity.pdbx_description
1 polymer ?
#
loop_
_entity_poly.entity_id
_entity_poly.type
_entity_poly.pdbx_seq_one_letter_code
_entity_poly.pdbx_strand_id
1 'polypeptide(L)' 'MDYGAEMMVEITRFWASIVTYNPDLDHYEICGVVGSDEYHTAYLDAKTPGINNNTYTNLMAVWTLCRTLPWVTRLRR' A
#
# COMPACT_ATOMS: atom_id res chain seq x y z
N MET A 1 15.09 18.48 9.73
CA MET A 1 14.49 17.14 9.46
C MET A 1 13.20 17.31 8.66
N ASP A 2 13.09 18.38 7.87
CA ASP A 2 11.80 19.00 7.57
C ASP A 2 11.07 18.36 6.38
N TYR A 3 11.76 17.53 5.59
CA TYR A 3 11.19 16.89 4.39
C TYR A 3 10.71 15.45 4.63
N GLY A 4 11.17 14.80 5.70
CA GLY A 4 10.88 13.38 5.93
C GLY A 4 9.40 13.12 6.25
N ALA A 5 8.78 13.99 7.05
CA ALA A 5 7.37 13.87 7.40
C ALA A 5 6.47 14.10 6.18
N GLU A 6 6.77 15.11 5.36
CA GLU A 6 6.05 15.39 4.12
C GLU A 6 6.12 14.20 3.16
N MET A 7 7.31 13.65 2.95
CA MET A 7 7.50 12.46 2.11
C MET A 7 6.70 11.25 2.64
N MET A 8 6.72 11.00 3.94
CA MET A 8 5.96 9.90 4.54
C MET A 8 4.44 10.08 4.37
N VAL A 9 3.95 11.32 4.49
CA VAL A 9 2.53 11.66 4.24
C VAL A 9 2.15 11.39 2.79
N GLU A 10 2.97 11.82 1.83
CA GLU A 10 2.65 11.62 0.41
C GLU A 10 2.77 10.16 -0.03
N ILE A 11 3.71 9.38 0.53
CA ILE A 11 3.74 7.92 0.31
C ILE A 11 2.49 7.26 0.91
N THR A 12 2.05 7.70 2.08
CA THR A 12 0.83 7.17 2.70
C THR A 12 -0.41 7.51 1.88
N ARG A 13 -0.48 8.72 1.31
CA ARG A 13 -1.54 9.15 0.40
C ARG A 13 -1.55 8.28 -0.87
N PHE A 14 -0.38 7.97 -1.42
CA PHE A 14 -0.25 7.05 -2.54
C PHE A 14 -0.84 5.67 -2.20
N TRP A 15 -0.47 5.07 -1.07
CA TRP A 15 -1.05 3.78 -0.65
C TRP A 15 -2.57 3.84 -0.51
N ALA A 16 -3.09 4.89 0.14
CA ALA A 16 -4.52 5.10 0.29
C ALA A 16 -5.26 5.28 -1.05
N SER A 17 -4.56 5.73 -2.09
CA SER A 17 -5.16 5.98 -3.42
C SER A 17 -5.32 4.72 -4.28
N ILE A 18 -4.57 3.66 -3.99
CA ILE A 18 -4.54 2.44 -4.82
C ILE A 18 -5.21 1.22 -4.14
N VAL A 19 -5.56 1.33 -2.85
CA VAL A 19 -6.31 0.28 -2.16
C VAL A 19 -7.76 0.26 -2.60
N THR A 20 -8.33 -0.94 -2.70
CA THR A 20 -9.76 -1.14 -2.92
C THR A 20 -10.37 -1.80 -1.69
N TYR A 21 -11.52 -1.31 -1.22
CA TYR A 21 -12.24 -1.96 -0.13
C TYR A 21 -13.08 -3.13 -0.67
N ASN A 22 -12.92 -4.30 -0.07
CA ASN A 22 -13.70 -5.49 -0.38
C ASN A 22 -14.77 -5.69 0.72
N PRO A 23 -16.05 -5.43 0.43
CA PRO A 23 -17.12 -5.48 1.43
C PRO A 23 -17.47 -6.91 1.87
N ASP A 24 -17.16 -7.92 1.07
CA ASP A 24 -17.47 -9.32 1.40
C ASP A 24 -16.52 -9.87 2.47
N LEU A 25 -15.29 -9.34 2.51
CA LEU A 25 -14.23 -9.73 3.45
C LEU A 25 -13.98 -8.69 4.55
N ASP A 26 -14.63 -7.52 4.47
CA ASP A 26 -14.43 -6.38 5.36
C ASP A 26 -12.96 -5.95 5.51
N HIS A 27 -12.24 -5.87 4.39
CA HIS A 27 -10.83 -5.45 4.39
C HIS A 27 -10.43 -4.65 3.15
N TYR A 28 -9.25 -4.04 3.21
CA TYR A 28 -8.66 -3.34 2.08
C TYR A 28 -7.66 -4.23 1.35
N GLU A 29 -7.69 -4.20 0.01
CA GLU A 29 -6.87 -5.00 -0.87
C GLU A 29 -5.98 -4.11 -1.75
N ILE A 30 -4.76 -4.58 -2.01
CA ILE A 30 -3.87 -4.00 -3.02
C ILE A 30 -3.79 -5.01 -4.16
N CYS A 31 -4.34 -4.65 -5.31
CA CYS A 31 -4.51 -5.55 -6.44
C CYS A 31 -3.58 -5.18 -7.60
N GLY A 32 -3.20 -6.18 -8.40
CA GLY A 32 -2.47 -5.94 -9.65
C GLY A 32 -1.03 -5.47 -9.46
N VAL A 33 -0.34 -5.87 -8.39
CA VAL A 33 1.04 -5.45 -8.10
C VAL A 33 2.06 -6.56 -8.36
N VAL A 34 3.31 -6.17 -8.60
CA VAL A 34 4.45 -7.10 -8.57
C VAL A 34 5.15 -6.95 -7.22
N GLY A 35 5.40 -8.06 -6.56
CA GLY A 35 6.10 -8.08 -5.27
C GLY A 35 7.60 -7.93 -5.42
N SER A 36 8.34 -8.13 -4.33
CA SER A 36 9.81 -8.17 -4.37
C SER A 36 10.38 -9.35 -5.16
N ASP A 37 9.60 -10.43 -5.26
CA ASP A 37 9.90 -11.55 -6.15
C ASP A 37 9.38 -11.24 -7.55
N GLU A 38 10.31 -10.84 -8.44
CA GLU A 38 10.01 -10.40 -9.80
C GLU A 38 9.69 -11.56 -10.76
N TYR A 39 9.82 -12.83 -10.34
CA TYR A 39 9.40 -13.96 -11.17
C TYR A 39 7.87 -14.16 -11.16
N HIS A 40 7.17 -13.62 -10.16
CA HIS A 40 5.73 -13.75 -9.99
C HIS A 40 5.02 -12.45 -10.36
N THR A 41 4.83 -12.25 -11.67
CA THR A 41 4.22 -11.03 -12.22
C THR A 41 2.76 -11.17 -12.60
N ALA A 42 2.18 -12.37 -12.65
CA ALA A 42 0.78 -12.62 -12.98
C ALA A 42 0.33 -14.01 -12.51
N TYR A 43 -0.98 -14.24 -12.41
CA TYR A 43 -1.54 -15.59 -12.21
C TYR A 43 -1.49 -16.40 -13.51
N LEU A 44 -1.52 -17.73 -13.39
CA LEU A 44 -1.64 -18.63 -14.54
C LEU A 44 -2.93 -18.29 -15.31
N ASP A 45 -2.81 -18.13 -16.63
CA ASP A 45 -3.89 -17.74 -17.56
C ASP A 45 -4.52 -16.35 -17.34
N ALA A 46 -3.89 -15.49 -16.54
CA ALA A 46 -4.36 -14.12 -16.37
C ALA A 46 -4.23 -13.29 -17.65
N LYS A 47 -5.30 -12.59 -18.03
CA LYS A 47 -5.30 -11.65 -19.17
C LYS A 47 -4.57 -10.33 -18.87
N THR A 48 -4.39 -10.02 -17.58
CA THR A 48 -3.75 -8.79 -17.11
C THR A 48 -2.65 -9.14 -16.11
N PRO A 49 -1.52 -8.41 -16.12
CA PRO A 49 -0.45 -8.63 -15.15
C PRO A 49 -0.87 -8.16 -13.75
N GLY A 50 -0.12 -8.64 -12.77
CA GLY A 50 -0.19 -8.29 -11.36
C GLY A 50 -0.74 -9.42 -10.48
N ILE A 51 -0.29 -9.40 -9.23
CA ILE A 51 -0.72 -10.29 -8.15
C ILE A 51 -1.49 -9.46 -7.14
N ASN A 52 -2.57 -10.03 -6.61
CA ASN A 52 -3.36 -9.39 -5.55
C ASN A 52 -2.81 -9.76 -4.19
N ASN A 53 -2.85 -8.81 -3.27
CA ASN A 53 -2.52 -8.99 -1.86
C ASN A 53 -1.11 -9.59 -1.64
N ASN A 54 -0.11 -9.10 -2.38
CA ASN A 54 1.28 -9.50 -2.13
C ASN A 54 1.66 -9.18 -0.67
N THR A 55 2.08 -10.20 0.08
CA THR A 55 2.33 -10.09 1.53
C THR A 55 3.32 -8.98 1.88
N TYR A 56 4.43 -8.89 1.16
CA TYR A 56 5.45 -7.87 1.42
C TYR A 56 4.89 -6.47 1.15
N THR A 57 4.24 -6.27 0.00
CA THR A 57 3.62 -4.98 -0.37
C THR A 57 2.57 -4.55 0.64
N ASN A 58 1.66 -5.44 1.04
CA ASN A 58 0.63 -5.13 2.03
C ASN A 58 1.23 -4.75 3.39
N LEU A 59 2.24 -5.51 3.86
CA LEU A 59 2.93 -5.20 5.11
C LEU A 59 3.65 -3.85 5.05
N MET A 60 4.30 -3.53 3.94
CA MET A 60 4.99 -2.24 3.77
C MET A 60 4.03 -1.05 3.68
N ALA A 61 2.86 -1.23 3.07
CA ALA A 61 1.80 -0.22 3.07
C ALA A 61 1.33 0.06 4.50
N VAL A 62 0.95 -0.98 5.25
CA VAL A 62 0.52 -0.88 6.65
C VAL A 62 1.61 -0.26 7.53
N TRP A 63 2.86 -0.72 7.38
CA TRP A 63 3.98 -0.17 8.13
C TRP A 63 4.14 1.32 7.90
N THR A 64 4.07 1.76 6.63
CA THR A 64 4.15 3.18 6.27
C THR A 64 3.02 3.99 6.91
N LEU A 65 1.77 3.53 6.80
CA LEU A 65 0.61 4.14 7.43
C LEU A 65 0.81 4.32 8.95
N CYS A 66 1.22 3.25 9.65
CA CYS A 66 1.45 3.27 11.09
C CYS A 66 2.58 4.24 11.49
N ARG A 67 3.65 4.33 10.70
CA ARG A 67 4.77 5.24 10.95
C ARG A 67 4.44 6.70 10.67
N THR A 68 3.52 6.95 9.73
CA THR A 68 3.09 8.30 9.35
C THR A 68 2.04 8.89 10.29
N LEU A 69 1.19 8.06 10.89
CA LEU A 69 0.06 8.48 11.73
C LEU A 69 0.43 9.50 12.86
N PRO A 70 1.52 9.32 13.64
CA PRO A 70 1.92 10.29 14.65
C PRO A 70 2.29 11.68 14.08
N TRP A 71 2.75 11.74 12.83
CA TRP A 71 3.14 12.99 12.18
C TRP A 71 1.93 13.75 11.65
N VAL A 72 0.95 13.06 11.07
CA VAL A 72 -0.31 13.67 10.61
C VAL A 72 -1.08 14.30 11.77
N THR A 73 -1.13 13.61 12.92
CA THR A 73 -1.81 14.13 14.12
C THR A 73 -1.10 15.36 14.70
N ARG A 74 0.23 15.43 14.59
CA ARG A 74 1.02 16.58 15.03
C ARG A 74 0.90 17.79 14.10
N LEU A 75 0.81 17.58 12.78
CA LEU A 75 0.66 18.65 11.79
C LEU A 75 -0.76 19.26 11.76
N ARG A 76 -1.75 18.58 12.35
CA ARG A 76 -3.13 19.09 12.49
C ARG A 76 -3.35 19.96 13.73
N ARG A 77 -2.32 20.17 14.57
CA ARG A 77 -2.34 21.06 15.75
C ARG A 77 -1.47 22.27 15.48
#